data_AF-A0A3C0VGN4-F1
#
_entry.id   AF-A0A3C0VGN4-F1
#
_cell.length_a   1.000
_cell.length_b   1.000
_cell.length_c   1.000
_cell.angle_alpha   90.00
_cell.angle_beta   90.00
_cell.angle_gamma   90.00
#
_symmetry.space_group_name_H-M   'P 1'
#
loop_
_entity.id
_entity.type
_entity.pdbx_description
1 polymer ?
#
loop_
_entity_poly.entity_id
_entity_poly.type
_entity_poly.pdbx_seq_one_letter_code
_entity_poly.pdbx_strand_id
1 'polypeptide(L)'
;MRRTSRRTFVTGGAAALGLAPAHLHAAGAQDRIVLGIIGTGGRGTWLMTEAQRQGCAIGALCDVSEMRLRWAAAQVEGKPQEFEDFDALLGQKDITAVINATPDHWHHDVFVAAVQAGKDIYTEKPFSHTIEEGAHMVAQARATKCIVQVGTHRRSGAHWVRA
;
A
#
# COMPACT_ATOMS: atom_id res chain seq x y z
N MET A 1 45.36 -32.54 41.02
CA MET A 1 45.56 -32.78 39.57
C MET A 1 44.24 -33.32 39.01
N ARG A 2 43.52 -32.82 38.01
CA ARG A 2 43.73 -31.79 36.98
C ARG A 2 42.38 -31.07 36.75
N ARG A 3 42.46 -29.75 36.55
CA ARG A 3 41.38 -28.91 35.98
C ARG A 3 41.05 -29.38 34.56
N THR A 4 39.79 -29.64 34.25
CA THR A 4 39.32 -29.72 32.86
C THR A 4 38.95 -28.31 32.40
N SER A 5 39.56 -27.95 31.27
CA SER A 5 39.73 -26.59 30.74
C SER A 5 38.74 -26.30 29.62
N ARG A 6 38.45 -25.01 29.42
CA ARG A 6 37.50 -24.38 28.47
C ARG A 6 37.90 -24.53 26.98
N ARG A 7 38.33 -25.72 26.54
CA ARG A 7 38.79 -25.99 25.17
C ARG A 7 38.29 -27.33 24.62
N THR A 8 36.98 -27.53 24.64
CA THR A 8 36.34 -28.52 23.76
C THR A 8 35.51 -27.74 22.75
N PHE A 9 36.22 -27.13 21.81
CA PHE A 9 35.63 -26.51 20.62
C PHE A 9 35.89 -27.44 19.44
N VAL A 10 34.79 -27.80 18.77
CA VAL A 10 34.70 -28.34 17.40
C VAL A 10 35.22 -29.76 17.20
N THR A 11 34.27 -30.69 17.16
CA THR A 11 34.26 -31.75 16.15
C THR A 11 32.86 -32.35 16.03
N GLY A 12 32.23 -32.18 14.87
CA GLY A 12 31.10 -33.02 14.43
C GLY A 12 29.72 -32.36 14.49
N GLY A 13 29.30 -31.77 13.38
CA GLY A 13 27.89 -31.42 13.14
C GLY A 13 27.72 -30.10 12.40
N ALA A 14 28.02 -30.07 11.10
CA ALA A 14 27.53 -29.04 10.20
C ALA A 14 26.00 -29.22 10.06
N ALA A 15 25.24 -28.73 11.04
CA ALA A 15 23.82 -28.47 10.86
C ALA A 15 23.70 -27.28 9.91
N ALA A 16 23.17 -27.53 8.72
CA ALA A 16 22.79 -26.48 7.78
C ALA A 16 21.87 -25.49 8.52
N LEU A 17 22.40 -24.30 8.83
CA LEU A 17 21.62 -23.14 9.18
C LEU A 17 20.81 -22.78 7.94
N GLY A 18 19.65 -23.42 7.79
CA GLY A 18 18.60 -22.92 6.93
C GLY A 18 18.36 -21.49 7.36
N LEU A 19 18.65 -20.54 6.46
CA LEU A 19 18.21 -19.15 6.56
C LEU A 19 16.67 -19.18 6.50
N ALA A 20 16.03 -19.50 7.61
CA ALA A 20 14.67 -19.07 7.83
C ALA A 20 14.75 -17.53 7.88
N PRO A 21 14.03 -16.78 7.02
CA PRO A 21 13.94 -15.35 7.19
C PRO A 21 13.41 -15.12 8.60
N ALA A 22 14.25 -14.47 9.42
CA ALA A 22 13.85 -14.04 10.73
C ALA A 22 12.79 -12.95 10.52
N HIS A 23 11.53 -13.34 10.45
CA HIS A 23 10.40 -12.45 10.65
C HIS A 23 10.39 -12.10 12.14
N LEU A 24 11.32 -11.24 12.53
CA LEU A 24 11.24 -10.46 13.76
C LEU A 24 10.06 -9.51 13.56
N HIS A 25 8.87 -10.02 13.87
CA HIS A 25 7.72 -9.20 14.16
C HIS A 25 8.02 -8.45 15.47
N ALA A 26 8.69 -7.32 15.33
CA ALA A 26 8.81 -6.33 16.38
C ALA A 26 7.38 -5.88 16.76
N ALA A 27 6.94 -6.35 17.93
CA ALA A 27 5.71 -5.93 18.58
C ALA A 27 5.77 -4.40 18.80
N GLY A 28 5.10 -3.67 17.91
CA GLY A 28 5.12 -2.21 17.82
C GLY A 28 4.80 -1.68 16.41
N ALA A 29 5.02 -2.49 15.37
CA ALA A 29 4.76 -2.14 13.96
C ALA A 29 3.50 -2.80 13.35
N GLN A 30 2.76 -3.60 14.13
CA GLN A 30 1.73 -4.52 13.63
C GLN A 30 0.37 -3.87 13.27
N ASP A 31 0.08 -2.65 13.69
CA ASP A 31 -1.24 -2.01 13.44
C ASP A 31 -1.22 -0.96 12.32
N ARG A 32 -0.07 -0.71 11.69
CA ARG A 32 0.06 0.35 10.68
C ARG A 32 -0.37 -0.18 9.31
N ILE A 33 -1.41 0.40 8.71
CA ILE A 33 -1.78 0.11 7.31
C ILE A 33 -0.61 0.52 6.41
N VAL A 34 -0.12 -0.40 5.58
CA VAL A 34 0.91 -0.15 4.57
C VAL A 34 0.23 0.10 3.24
N LEU A 35 0.30 1.36 2.79
CA LEU A 35 -0.39 1.87 1.61
C LEU A 35 0.52 1.91 0.37
N GLY A 36 -0.10 1.60 -0.76
CA GLY A 36 0.39 1.95 -2.08
C GLY A 36 -0.31 3.20 -2.62
N ILE A 37 0.42 4.08 -3.30
CA ILE A 37 -0.16 5.26 -3.97
C ILE A 37 -0.04 5.08 -5.48
N ILE A 38 -1.16 5.04 -6.19
CA ILE A 38 -1.21 4.91 -7.64
C ILE A 38 -1.67 6.25 -8.23
N GLY A 39 -0.78 6.90 -8.97
CA GLY A 39 -0.90 8.31 -9.37
C GLY A 39 -0.32 9.22 -8.29
N THR A 40 0.89 9.75 -8.52
CA THR A 40 1.66 10.56 -7.57
C THR A 40 1.71 12.05 -7.95
N GLY A 41 0.74 12.50 -8.76
CA GLY A 41 0.51 13.93 -9.00
C GLY A 41 0.01 14.67 -7.74
N GLY A 42 -0.26 15.97 -7.87
CA GLY A 42 -0.54 16.83 -6.70
C GLY A 42 -1.66 16.32 -5.76
N ARG A 43 -2.71 15.69 -6.30
CA ARG A 43 -3.77 15.05 -5.48
C ARG A 43 -3.28 13.80 -4.76
N GLY A 44 -2.58 12.91 -5.47
CA GLY A 44 -2.00 11.70 -4.88
C GLY A 44 -1.00 12.01 -3.79
N THR A 45 -0.10 12.97 -4.03
CA THR A 45 0.85 13.44 -3.00
C THR A 45 0.13 14.01 -1.78
N TRP A 46 -0.91 14.83 -1.97
CA TRP A 46 -1.66 15.39 -0.84
C TRP A 46 -2.36 14.30 -0.01
N LEU A 47 -3.01 13.34 -0.66
CA LEU A 47 -3.67 12.21 0.02
C LEU A 47 -2.65 11.33 0.75
N MET A 48 -1.50 11.07 0.11
CA MET A 48 -0.38 10.35 0.71
C MET A 48 0.11 11.05 1.99
N THR A 49 0.36 12.36 1.94
CA THR A 49 0.79 13.13 3.11
C THR A 49 -0.26 13.08 4.22
N GLU A 50 -1.54 13.20 3.90
CA GLU A 50 -2.60 13.12 4.91
C GLU A 50 -2.72 11.71 5.50
N ALA A 51 -2.62 10.67 4.68
CA ALA A 51 -2.61 9.29 5.16
C ALA A 51 -1.44 9.03 6.12
N GLN A 52 -0.25 9.58 5.85
CA GLN A 52 0.89 9.50 6.79
C GLN A 52 0.59 10.16 8.13
N ARG A 53 -0.07 11.34 8.12
CA ARG A 53 -0.47 12.03 9.35
C ARG A 53 -1.49 11.26 10.17
N GLN A 54 -2.36 10.50 9.50
CA GLN A 54 -3.28 9.57 10.16
C GLN A 54 -2.60 8.27 10.59
N GLY A 55 -1.27 8.16 10.42
CA GLY A 55 -0.49 7.03 10.85
C GLY A 55 -0.45 5.89 9.85
N CYS A 56 -0.70 6.07 8.55
CA CYS A 56 -0.44 5.01 7.54
C CYS A 56 1.02 5.02 7.08
N ALA A 57 1.63 3.87 6.81
CA ALA A 57 2.96 3.79 6.20
C ALA A 57 2.84 3.78 4.67
N ILE A 58 3.72 4.47 3.96
CA ILE A 58 3.72 4.45 2.48
C ILE A 58 4.79 3.48 2.02
N GLY A 59 4.38 2.28 1.62
CA GLY A 59 5.28 1.21 1.21
C GLY A 59 5.59 1.23 -0.28
N ALA A 60 4.70 1.78 -1.10
CA ALA A 60 4.85 1.79 -2.55
C ALA A 60 4.27 3.06 -3.20
N LEU A 61 4.92 3.51 -4.26
CA LEU A 61 4.50 4.61 -5.13
C LEU A 61 4.46 4.12 -6.57
N CYS A 62 3.45 4.53 -7.33
CA CYS A 62 3.31 4.19 -8.74
C CYS A 62 2.92 5.42 -9.57
N ASP A 63 3.71 5.72 -10.60
CA ASP A 63 3.40 6.74 -11.62
C ASP A 63 4.29 6.52 -12.85
N VAL A 64 3.76 6.75 -14.04
CA VAL A 64 4.53 6.70 -15.29
C VAL A 64 5.54 7.84 -15.39
N SER A 65 5.36 8.92 -14.61
CA SER A 65 6.29 10.03 -14.54
C SER A 65 7.30 9.83 -13.43
N GLU A 66 8.54 9.51 -13.81
CA GLU A 66 9.68 9.41 -12.90
C GLU A 66 9.91 10.70 -12.08
N MET A 67 9.62 11.87 -12.67
CA MET A 67 9.66 13.15 -11.94
C MET A 67 8.66 13.20 -10.79
N ARG A 68 7.44 12.70 -11.00
CA ARG A 68 6.40 12.68 -9.95
C ARG A 68 6.71 11.64 -8.88
N LEU A 69 7.21 10.47 -9.28
CA LEU A 69 7.70 9.45 -8.34
C LEU A 69 8.76 10.04 -7.40
N ARG A 70 9.81 10.66 -7.94
CA ARG A 70 10.86 11.31 -7.15
C ARG A 70 10.31 12.39 -6.22
N TRP A 71 9.39 13.23 -6.72
CA TRP A 71 8.77 14.28 -5.94
C TRP A 71 7.96 13.73 -4.75
N ALA A 72 7.18 12.68 -4.97
CA ALA A 72 6.40 12.04 -3.92
C ALA A 72 7.28 11.24 -2.96
N ALA A 73 8.28 10.51 -3.44
CA ALA A 73 9.22 9.75 -2.62
C ALA A 73 9.97 10.65 -1.62
N ALA A 74 10.31 11.88 -2.01
CA ALA A 74 10.94 12.86 -1.14
C ALA A 74 10.05 13.33 0.04
N GLN A 75 8.75 13.04 0.01
CA GLN A 75 7.77 13.40 1.04
C GLN A 75 7.30 12.20 1.87
N VAL A 76 7.79 11.00 1.57
CA VAL A 76 7.47 9.80 2.32
C VAL A 76 8.36 9.69 3.56
N GLU A 77 7.77 9.35 4.69
CA GLU A 77 8.49 8.94 5.89
C GLU A 77 9.08 7.54 5.68
N GLY A 78 10.25 7.46 5.06
CA GLY A 78 10.94 6.21 4.77
C GLY A 78 11.38 6.10 3.32
N LYS A 79 11.52 4.87 2.83
CA LYS A 79 11.92 4.59 1.45
C LYS A 79 10.87 3.69 0.79
N PRO A 80 9.90 4.26 0.08
CA PRO A 80 8.90 3.46 -0.63
C PRO A 80 9.55 2.72 -1.81
N GLN A 81 8.94 1.62 -2.22
CA GLN A 81 9.24 1.01 -3.51
C GLN A 81 8.57 1.84 -4.62
N GLU A 82 9.27 2.05 -5.73
CA GLU A 82 8.79 2.86 -6.85
C GLU A 82 8.46 1.93 -8.03
N PHE A 83 7.29 2.13 -8.63
CA PHE A 83 6.78 1.34 -9.75
C PHE A 83 6.31 2.26 -10.87
N GLU A 84 6.50 1.83 -12.12
CA GLU A 84 5.90 2.49 -13.29
C GLU A 84 4.54 1.88 -13.65
N ASP A 85 4.38 0.59 -13.32
CA ASP A 85 3.20 -0.22 -13.59
C ASP A 85 2.45 -0.52 -12.28
N PHE A 86 1.14 -0.24 -12.28
CA PHE A 86 0.31 -0.45 -11.10
C PHE A 86 0.09 -1.94 -10.81
N ASP A 87 0.11 -2.82 -11.81
CA ASP A 87 -0.03 -4.27 -11.56
C ASP A 87 1.15 -4.81 -10.76
N ALA A 88 2.36 -4.30 -11.03
CA ALA A 88 3.57 -4.63 -10.26
C ALA A 88 3.47 -4.15 -8.79
N LEU A 89 2.86 -2.99 -8.56
CA LEU A 89 2.55 -2.50 -7.21
C LEU A 89 1.50 -3.38 -6.54
N LEU A 90 0.41 -3.73 -7.24
CA LEU A 90 -0.68 -4.54 -6.70
C LEU A 90 -0.24 -5.98 -6.37
N GLY A 91 0.78 -6.49 -7.07
CA GLY A 91 1.41 -7.77 -6.76
C GLY A 91 2.21 -7.80 -5.44
N GLN A 92 2.49 -6.65 -4.82
CA GLN A 92 3.24 -6.59 -3.57
C GLN A 92 2.37 -7.10 -2.40
N LYS A 93 2.85 -8.14 -1.72
CA LYS A 93 2.12 -8.79 -0.62
C LYS A 93 2.02 -7.90 0.63
N ASP A 94 3.04 -7.08 0.88
CA ASP A 94 3.11 -6.22 2.05
C ASP A 94 2.24 -4.97 1.93
N ILE A 95 1.73 -4.66 0.72
CA ILE A 95 0.77 -3.57 0.50
C ILE A 95 -0.64 -4.13 0.66
N THR A 96 -1.38 -3.71 1.67
CA THR A 96 -2.73 -4.24 1.96
C THR A 96 -3.85 -3.35 1.44
N ALA A 97 -3.56 -2.07 1.21
CA ALA A 97 -4.52 -1.10 0.69
C ALA A 97 -3.85 -0.10 -0.25
N VAL A 98 -4.62 0.50 -1.17
CA VAL A 98 -4.12 1.48 -2.13
C VAL A 98 -4.97 2.74 -2.20
N ILE A 99 -4.32 3.85 -2.53
CA ILE A 99 -4.98 5.10 -2.93
C ILE A 99 -4.82 5.23 -4.45
N ASN A 100 -5.94 5.20 -5.16
CA ASN A 100 -6.01 5.51 -6.58
C ASN A 100 -6.31 7.00 -6.77
N ALA A 101 -5.30 7.75 -7.22
CA ALA A 101 -5.37 9.17 -7.55
C ALA A 101 -4.87 9.43 -8.98
N THR A 102 -5.07 8.45 -9.86
CA THR A 102 -4.82 8.58 -11.31
C THR A 102 -5.77 9.59 -11.96
N PRO A 103 -5.57 9.96 -13.24
CA PRO A 103 -6.60 10.66 -14.00
C PRO A 103 -7.91 9.85 -14.06
N ASP A 104 -9.02 10.55 -14.22
CA ASP A 104 -10.38 10.02 -14.21
C ASP A 104 -10.61 8.80 -15.12
N HIS A 105 -10.08 8.82 -16.34
CA HIS A 105 -10.18 7.72 -17.31
C HIS A 105 -9.41 6.45 -16.91
N TRP A 106 -8.54 6.50 -15.90
CA TRP A 106 -7.84 5.34 -15.34
C TRP A 106 -8.47 4.81 -14.06
N HIS A 107 -9.47 5.50 -13.50
CA HIS A 107 -10.07 5.10 -12.24
C HIS A 107 -10.67 3.69 -12.31
N HIS A 108 -11.35 3.36 -13.41
CA HIS A 108 -11.99 2.07 -13.61
C HIS A 108 -10.99 0.91 -13.54
N ASP A 109 -9.96 0.93 -14.39
CA ASP A 109 -9.04 -0.19 -14.55
C ASP A 109 -8.22 -0.43 -13.27
N VAL A 110 -7.68 0.64 -12.70
CA VAL A 110 -6.93 0.56 -11.43
C VAL A 110 -7.82 0.07 -10.29
N PHE A 111 -9.07 0.52 -10.23
CA PHE A 111 -9.99 0.08 -9.19
C PHE A 111 -10.31 -1.41 -9.29
N VAL A 112 -10.68 -1.87 -10.47
CA VAL A 112 -11.03 -3.27 -10.72
C VAL A 112 -9.83 -4.16 -10.43
N ALA A 113 -8.65 -3.80 -10.92
CA ALA A 113 -7.41 -4.53 -10.65
C ALA A 113 -7.11 -4.59 -9.15
N ALA A 114 -7.25 -3.49 -8.42
CA ALA A 114 -6.97 -3.43 -6.99
C ALA A 114 -7.88 -4.34 -6.17
N VAL A 115 -9.21 -4.27 -6.39
CA VAL A 115 -10.14 -5.12 -5.64
C VAL A 115 -9.99 -6.59 -6.00
N GLN A 116 -9.69 -6.91 -7.27
CA GLN A 116 -9.42 -8.28 -7.71
C GLN A 116 -8.11 -8.83 -7.11
N ALA A 117 -7.11 -7.98 -6.92
CA ALA A 117 -5.88 -8.30 -6.19
C ALA A 117 -6.09 -8.39 -4.66
N GLY A 118 -7.32 -8.21 -4.17
CA GLY A 118 -7.65 -8.28 -2.76
C GLY A 118 -7.15 -7.10 -1.94
N LYS A 119 -6.88 -5.94 -2.58
CA LYS A 119 -6.45 -4.72 -1.90
C LYS A 119 -7.65 -3.87 -1.53
N ASP A 120 -7.69 -3.38 -0.30
CA ASP A 120 -8.63 -2.31 0.05
C ASP A 120 -8.29 -1.07 -0.76
N ILE A 121 -9.30 -0.28 -1.12
CA ILE A 121 -9.08 0.83 -2.05
C ILE A 121 -9.82 2.09 -1.62
N TYR A 122 -9.05 3.18 -1.58
CA TYR A 122 -9.57 4.53 -1.71
C TYR A 122 -9.41 4.97 -3.17
N THR A 123 -10.48 5.36 -3.85
CA THR A 123 -10.39 5.90 -5.22
C THR A 123 -10.91 7.33 -5.26
N GLU A 124 -10.17 8.23 -5.90
CA GLU A 124 -10.60 9.62 -6.06
C GLU A 124 -11.90 9.75 -6.88
N LYS A 125 -12.53 10.92 -6.75
CA LYS A 125 -13.67 11.30 -7.58
C LYS A 125 -13.18 11.96 -8.89
N PRO A 126 -13.95 11.91 -9.99
CA PRO A 126 -15.21 11.17 -10.18
C PRO A 126 -15.01 9.66 -10.08
N PHE A 127 -15.99 8.89 -9.61
CA PHE A 127 -15.79 7.45 -9.37
C PHE A 127 -15.49 6.68 -10.66
N SER A 128 -16.15 7.03 -11.77
CA SER A 128 -16.02 6.41 -13.10
C SER A 128 -16.25 7.48 -14.17
N HIS A 129 -15.87 7.18 -15.41
CA HIS A 129 -16.10 8.08 -16.55
C HIS A 129 -17.47 7.82 -17.21
N THR A 130 -17.98 6.58 -17.13
CA THR A 130 -19.30 6.18 -17.63
C THR A 130 -20.15 5.50 -16.56
N ILE A 131 -21.47 5.43 -16.78
CA ILE A 131 -22.39 4.76 -15.85
C ILE A 131 -22.12 3.24 -15.85
N GLU A 132 -21.80 2.69 -17.02
CA GLU A 132 -21.48 1.29 -17.24
C GLU A 132 -20.22 0.87 -16.48
N GLU A 133 -19.16 1.68 -16.55
CA GLU A 133 -17.96 1.50 -15.74
C GLU A 133 -18.29 1.54 -14.25
N GLY A 134 -19.08 2.53 -13.80
CA GLY A 134 -19.48 2.63 -12.40
C GLY A 134 -20.25 1.41 -11.91
N ALA A 135 -21.20 0.91 -12.71
CA ALA A 135 -21.94 -0.31 -12.41
C ALA A 135 -21.03 -1.54 -12.33
N HIS A 136 -20.07 -1.64 -13.26
CA HIS A 136 -19.09 -2.72 -13.26
C HIS A 136 -18.17 -2.65 -12.02
N MET A 137 -17.62 -1.49 -11.68
CA MET A 137 -16.80 -1.31 -10.48
C MET A 137 -17.55 -1.68 -9.20
N VAL A 138 -18.83 -1.31 -9.08
CA VAL A 138 -19.67 -1.72 -7.94
C VAL A 138 -19.86 -3.23 -7.89
N ALA A 139 -20.05 -3.88 -9.05
CA ALA A 139 -20.17 -5.33 -9.12
C ALA A 139 -18.86 -6.02 -8.67
N GLN A 140 -17.70 -5.53 -9.13
CA GLN A 140 -16.39 -6.05 -8.73
C GLN A 140 -16.14 -5.88 -7.23
N ALA A 141 -16.43 -4.70 -6.68
CA ALA A 141 -16.31 -4.46 -5.23
C ALA A 141 -17.20 -5.40 -4.40
N ARG A 142 -18.43 -5.65 -4.84
CA ARG A 142 -19.36 -6.56 -4.14
C ARG A 142 -18.97 -8.03 -4.25
N ALA A 143 -18.20 -8.40 -5.27
CA ALA A 143 -17.70 -9.76 -5.45
C ALA A 143 -16.51 -10.08 -4.54
N THR A 144 -15.89 -9.07 -3.92
CA THR A 144 -14.73 -9.23 -3.03
C THR A 144 -15.07 -8.86 -1.59
N LYS A 145 -14.09 -9.00 -0.70
CA LYS A 145 -14.18 -8.57 0.70
C LYS A 145 -13.46 -7.25 0.96
N CYS A 146 -13.07 -6.54 -0.10
CA CYS A 146 -12.30 -5.32 0.00
C CYS A 146 -13.15 -4.19 0.58
N ILE A 147 -12.54 -3.40 1.45
CA ILE A 147 -13.07 -2.11 1.89
C ILE A 147 -12.87 -1.11 0.76
N VAL A 148 -13.95 -0.43 0.39
CA VAL A 148 -13.96 0.57 -0.68
C VAL A 148 -14.39 1.92 -0.13
N GLN A 149 -13.59 2.95 -0.39
CA GLN A 149 -13.93 4.34 -0.11
C GLN A 149 -13.78 5.20 -1.38
N VAL A 150 -14.76 6.05 -1.65
CA VAL A 150 -14.68 7.01 -2.76
C VAL A 150 -14.36 8.39 -2.22
N GLY A 151 -13.51 9.14 -2.92
CA GLY A 151 -13.02 10.47 -2.57
C GLY A 151 -14.03 11.60 -2.65
N THR A 152 -15.27 11.37 -2.20
CA THR A 152 -16.30 12.42 -2.10
C THR A 152 -16.14 13.23 -0.81
N HIS A 153 -15.05 14.00 -0.70
CA HIS A 153 -14.64 14.68 0.55
C HIS A 153 -15.72 15.56 1.17
N ARG A 154 -16.55 16.19 0.33
CA ARG A 154 -17.67 17.05 0.77
C ARG A 154 -18.78 16.30 1.52
N ARG A 155 -18.71 14.97 1.68
CA ARG A 155 -19.64 14.20 2.52
C ARG A 155 -19.10 13.92 3.92
N SER A 156 -17.81 14.15 4.17
CA SER A 156 -17.14 13.82 5.44
C SER A 156 -16.76 15.05 6.27
N GLY A 157 -16.99 16.26 5.75
CA GLY A 157 -16.71 17.49 6.49
C GLY A 157 -17.66 17.66 7.66
N ALA A 158 -17.14 18.05 8.83
CA ALA A 158 -17.93 18.17 10.07
C ALA A 158 -19.13 19.13 9.98
N HIS A 159 -19.14 20.04 9.00
CA HIS A 159 -20.26 20.94 8.73
C HIS A 159 -21.38 20.28 7.90
N TRP A 160 -21.07 19.24 7.11
CA TRP A 160 -22.05 18.45 6.36
C TRP A 160 -22.67 17.35 7.20
N VAL A 161 -21.91 16.78 8.13
CA VAL A 161 -22.39 15.70 9.03
C VAL A 161 -23.38 16.22 10.08
N ARG A 162 -23.32 17.52 10.41
CA ARG A 162 -24.15 18.15 11.47
C ARG A 162 -25.42 18.84 10.95
N ALA A 163 -25.58 18.97 9.63
CA ALA A 163 -26.74 19.60 8.99
C ALA A 163 -27.86 18.57 8.76
#